data_AF-A0A7V2NVW9-F1
#
_entry.id   AF-A0A7V2NVW9-F1
#
_cell.length_a   1.000
_cell.length_b   1.000
_cell.length_c   1.000
_cell.angle_alpha   90.00
_cell.angle_beta   90.00
_cell.angle_gamma   90.00
#
_symmetry.space_group_name_H-M   'P 1'
#
loop_
_entity.id
_entity.type
_entity.pdbx_description
1 polymer ?
#
loop_
_entity_poly.entity_id
_entity_poly.type
_entity_poly.pdbx_seq_one_letter_code
_entity_poly.pdbx_strand_id
1 'polypeptide(L)'
;MNKSLKALILVVSGILIIYPSFLWLERVHQVKKQHIPQPRYEAWRKLPPELIFTTTLLGGFRGIIVDILWLRSMKLKEEGKFFELVQLSKWIGLLQPDIPYVWTFNAWNLAYNVSVEFPTGEERWNWIYLGIKLL
;
A
#
# COMPACT_ATOMS: atom_id res chain seq x y z
N MET A 1 33.59 32.35 3.43
CA MET A 1 33.55 30.90 3.74
C MET A 1 33.88 30.09 2.50
N ASN A 2 34.96 29.30 2.49
CA ASN A 2 35.40 28.54 1.31
C ASN A 2 34.51 27.31 1.05
N LYS A 3 34.60 26.73 -0.16
CA LYS A 3 33.76 25.58 -0.58
C LYS A 3 33.90 24.38 0.36
N SER A 4 35.12 24.11 0.83
CA SER A 4 35.42 22.99 1.75
C SER A 4 34.76 23.16 3.11
N LEU A 5 34.72 24.38 3.66
CA LEU A 5 34.04 24.66 4.93
C LEU A 5 32.52 24.56 4.81
N LYS A 6 31.94 24.98 3.68
CA LYS A 6 30.50 24.77 3.38
C LYS A 6 30.15 23.28 3.30
N ALA A 7 30.97 22.50 2.61
CA ALA A 7 30.79 21.05 2.49
C ALA A 7 30.88 20.34 3.86
N LEU A 8 31.87 20.72 4.68
CA LEU A 8 32.03 20.18 6.03
C LEU A 8 30.82 20.46 6.91
N ILE A 9 30.31 21.69 6.89
CA ILE A 9 29.12 22.08 7.66
C ILE A 9 27.90 21.26 7.23
N LEU A 10 27.70 21.04 5.92
CA LEU A 10 26.59 20.23 5.40
C LEU A 10 26.69 18.75 5.80
N VAL A 11 27.90 18.18 5.81
CA VAL A 11 28.11 16.79 6.24
C VAL A 11 27.84 16.65 7.74
N VAL A 12 28.38 17.57 8.56
CA VAL A 12 28.20 17.55 10.01
C VAL A 12 26.73 17.77 10.38
N SER A 13 26.04 18.71 9.73
CA SER A 13 24.61 18.92 9.96
C SER A 13 23.78 17.70 9.53
N GLY A 14 24.13 17.05 8.41
CA GLY A 14 23.53 15.78 8.00
C GLY A 14 23.68 14.68 9.05
N ILE A 15 24.89 14.49 9.60
CA ILE A 15 25.16 13.50 10.66
C ILE A 15 24.36 13.83 11.93
N LEU A 16 24.33 15.10 12.33
CA LEU A 16 23.59 15.57 13.51
C LEU A 16 22.07 15.39 13.38
N ILE A 17 21.52 15.37 12.15
CA ILE A 17 20.10 15.08 11.91
C ILE A 17 19.83 13.57 11.89
N ILE A 18 20.72 12.79 11.25
CA ILE A 18 20.53 11.35 11.04
C ILE A 18 20.73 10.56 12.34
N TYR A 19 21.74 10.90 13.14
CA TYR A 19 22.10 10.12 14.33
C TYR A 19 21.02 10.09 15.43
N PRO A 20 20.40 11.22 15.84
CA PRO A 20 19.29 11.22 16.79
C PRO A 20 18.05 10.50 16.23
N SER A 21 17.82 10.61 14.93
CA SER A 21 16.72 9.93 14.24
C SER A 21 16.85 8.40 14.34
N PHE A 22 18.08 7.88 14.27
CA PHE A 22 18.36 6.45 14.42
C PHE A 22 18.05 5.94 15.84
N LEU A 23 18.48 6.69 16.87
CA LEU A 23 18.18 6.36 18.28
C LEU A 23 16.67 6.39 18.57
N TRP A 24 15.96 7.34 17.97
CA TRP A 24 14.51 7.43 18.11
C TRP A 24 13.80 6.24 17.44
N LEU A 25 14.26 5.82 16.26
CA LEU A 25 13.75 4.64 15.56
C LEU A 25 13.89 3.37 16.40
N GLU A 26 15.05 3.19 17.03
CA GLU A 26 15.33 2.03 17.88
C GLU A 26 14.38 1.98 19.08
N ARG A 27 14.13 3.13 19.73
CA ARG A 27 13.15 3.23 20.82
C ARG A 27 11.74 2.84 20.38
N VAL A 28 11.28 3.34 19.23
CA VAL A 28 9.97 2.99 18.66
C VAL A 28 9.89 1.49 18.37
N HIS A 29 10.97 0.89 17.84
CA HIS A 29 11.03 -0.55 17.59
C HIS A 29 10.92 -1.36 18.89
N GLN A 30 11.58 -0.93 19.97
CA GLN A 30 11.48 -1.61 21.27
C GLN A 30 10.06 -1.53 21.85
N VAL A 31 9.43 -0.35 21.81
CA VAL A 31 8.05 -0.18 22.28
C VAL A 31 7.07 -1.06 21.49
N LYS A 32 7.21 -1.11 20.16
CA LYS A 32 6.39 -1.98 19.30
C LYS A 32 6.58 -3.45 19.63
N LYS A 33 7.81 -3.92 19.86
CA LYS A 33 8.09 -5.32 20.22
C LYS A 33 7.42 -5.75 21.52
N GLN A 34 7.29 -4.84 22.49
CA GLN A 34 6.73 -5.15 23.80
C GLN A 34 5.20 -5.11 23.84
N HIS A 35 4.57 -4.22 23.06
CA HIS A 35 3.13 -3.93 23.18
C HIS A 35 2.28 -4.45 22.01
N ILE A 36 2.89 -4.79 20.88
CA ILE A 36 2.18 -5.25 19.69
C ILE A 36 2.49 -6.74 19.52
N PRO A 37 1.50 -7.65 19.66
CA PRO A 37 1.69 -9.07 19.38
C PRO A 37 2.34 -9.24 18.01
N GLN A 38 3.30 -10.16 17.91
CA GLN A 38 4.18 -10.35 16.75
C GLN A 38 3.75 -11.48 15.78
N PRO A 39 2.46 -11.78 15.48
CA PRO A 39 2.19 -12.69 14.37
C PRO A 39 2.61 -12.10 13.01
N ARG A 40 2.84 -10.77 12.96
CA ARG A 40 3.11 -10.03 11.72
C ARG A 40 4.57 -10.11 11.25
N TYR A 41 5.57 -10.10 12.15
CA TYR A 41 7.00 -10.15 11.75
C TYR A 41 7.36 -11.41 10.95
N GLU A 42 6.85 -12.57 11.36
CA GLU A 42 7.08 -13.84 10.68
C GLU A 42 6.31 -13.96 9.36
N ALA A 43 5.16 -13.27 9.23
CA ALA A 43 4.41 -13.20 7.99
C ALA A 43 5.20 -12.49 6.88
N TRP A 44 5.91 -11.38 7.18
CA TRP A 44 6.71 -10.63 6.19
C TRP A 44 7.79 -11.47 5.50
N ARG A 45 8.42 -12.41 6.21
CA ARG A 45 9.42 -13.32 5.63
C ARG A 45 8.83 -14.34 4.65
N LYS A 46 7.52 -14.59 4.75
CA LYS A 46 6.78 -15.52 3.88
C LYS A 46 5.97 -14.79 2.81
N LEU A 47 6.01 -13.46 2.77
CA LEU A 47 5.28 -12.70 1.77
C LEU A 47 5.91 -12.90 0.39
N PRO A 48 5.09 -13.01 -0.66
CA PRO A 48 5.53 -12.92 -2.03
C PRO A 48 6.46 -11.72 -2.25
N PRO A 49 7.49 -11.83 -3.11
CA PRO A 49 8.44 -10.74 -3.38
C PRO A 49 7.78 -9.41 -3.75
N GLU A 50 6.61 -9.44 -4.40
CA GLU A 50 5.88 -8.22 -4.75
C GLU A 50 5.41 -7.45 -3.50
N LEU A 51 4.99 -8.15 -2.44
CA LEU A 51 4.56 -7.50 -1.20
C LEU A 51 5.74 -6.91 -0.43
N ILE A 52 6.89 -7.58 -0.41
CA ILE A 52 8.09 -7.05 0.26
C ILE A 52 8.53 -5.75 -0.42
N PHE A 53 8.47 -5.70 -1.76
CA PHE A 53 8.75 -4.50 -2.52
C PHE A 53 7.77 -3.36 -2.17
N THR A 54 6.46 -3.63 -2.16
CA THR A 54 5.44 -2.58 -1.93
C THR A 54 5.44 -2.03 -0.51
N THR A 55 5.78 -2.84 0.49
CA THR A 55 5.71 -2.41 1.91
C THR A 55 7.02 -1.88 2.47
N THR A 56 8.17 -2.32 1.96
CA THR A 56 9.47 -1.97 2.53
C THR A 56 10.24 -0.98 1.67
N LEU A 57 10.19 -1.12 0.35
CA LEU A 57 11.03 -0.33 -0.56
C LEU A 57 10.44 1.06 -0.85
N LEU A 58 9.12 1.14 -0.97
CA LEU A 58 8.43 2.40 -1.28
C LEU A 58 8.28 3.31 -0.06
N GLY A 59 8.39 2.79 1.17
CA GLY A 59 8.27 3.58 2.40
C GLY A 59 7.04 4.51 2.37
N GLY A 60 7.27 5.82 2.48
CA GLY A 60 6.22 6.84 2.41
C GLY A 60 5.60 7.05 1.03
N PHE A 61 6.28 6.68 -0.06
CA PHE A 61 5.80 6.85 -1.43
C PHE A 61 4.63 5.92 -1.78
N ARG A 62 4.40 4.85 -1.00
CA ARG A 62 3.26 3.95 -1.20
C ARG A 62 1.92 4.68 -1.17
N GLY A 63 1.79 5.73 -0.34
CA GLY A 63 0.56 6.54 -0.27
C GLY A 63 0.27 7.24 -1.58
N ILE A 64 1.27 7.91 -2.16
CA ILE A 64 1.14 8.61 -3.46
C ILE A 64 0.76 7.62 -4.57
N ILE A 65 1.39 6.45 -4.60
CA ILE A 65 1.09 5.42 -5.60
C ILE A 65 -0.35 4.93 -5.45
N VAL A 66 -0.81 4.69 -4.21
CA VAL A 66 -2.20 4.31 -3.94
C VAL A 66 -3.18 5.37 -4.44
N ASP A 67 -2.90 6.65 -4.19
CA ASP A 67 -3.77 7.74 -4.65
C ASP A 67 -3.87 7.76 -6.19
N ILE A 68 -2.76 7.54 -6.89
CA ILE A 68 -2.74 7.41 -8.35
C ILE A 68 -3.58 6.22 -8.82
N LEU A 69 -3.46 5.06 -8.16
CA LEU A 69 -4.24 3.86 -8.50
C LEU A 69 -5.75 4.10 -8.27
N TRP A 70 -6.13 4.82 -7.21
CA TRP A 70 -7.51 5.21 -6.96
C TRP A 70 -8.04 6.15 -8.04
N LEU A 71 -7.28 7.20 -8.38
CA LEU A 71 -7.65 8.13 -9.45
C LEU A 71 -7.85 7.40 -10.78
N ARG A 72 -6.96 6.46 -11.11
CA ARG A 72 -7.11 5.62 -12.30
C ARG A 72 -8.36 4.75 -12.24
N SER A 73 -8.63 4.14 -11.09
CA SER A 73 -9.82 3.28 -10.89
C SER A 73 -11.11 4.07 -11.08
N MET A 74 -11.18 5.29 -10.55
CA MET A 74 -12.33 6.18 -10.74
C MET A 74 -12.52 6.57 -12.21
N LYS A 75 -11.44 6.97 -12.88
CA LYS A 75 -11.47 7.30 -14.32
C LYS A 75 -11.94 6.12 -15.18
N LEU A 76 -11.42 4.92 -14.92
CA LEU A 76 -11.82 3.71 -15.65
C LEU A 76 -13.29 3.36 -15.43
N LYS A 77 -13.79 3.56 -14.20
CA LYS A 77 -15.20 3.38 -13.88
C LYS A 77 -16.08 4.36 -14.67
N GLU A 78 -15.70 5.63 -14.73
CA GLU A 78 -16.39 6.66 -15.53
C GLU A 78 -16.40 6.33 -17.04
N GLU A 79 -15.31 5.73 -17.54
CA GLU A 79 -15.19 5.28 -18.93
C GLU A 79 -15.89 3.93 -19.22
N GLY A 80 -16.52 3.28 -18.24
CA GLY A 80 -17.12 1.96 -18.38
C GLY A 80 -16.12 0.81 -18.59
N LYS A 81 -14.85 1.00 -18.22
CA LYS A 81 -13.75 0.05 -18.43
C LYS A 81 -13.42 -0.70 -17.15
N PHE A 82 -14.16 -1.76 -16.87
CA PHE A 82 -14.09 -2.41 -15.57
C PHE A 82 -12.99 -3.46 -15.41
N PHE A 83 -12.50 -4.08 -16.48
CA PHE A 83 -11.59 -5.24 -16.42
C PHE A 83 -10.31 -4.99 -15.61
N GLU A 84 -9.73 -3.79 -15.69
CA GLU A 84 -8.50 -3.47 -14.96
C GLU A 84 -8.75 -3.25 -13.46
N LEU A 85 -9.99 -2.97 -13.04
CA LEU A 85 -10.31 -2.66 -11.64
C LEU A 85 -9.91 -3.79 -10.69
N VAL A 86 -10.04 -5.05 -11.11
CA VAL A 86 -9.62 -6.22 -10.31
C VAL A 86 -8.13 -6.12 -9.95
N GLN A 87 -7.31 -5.77 -10.92
CA GLN A 87 -5.88 -5.68 -10.75
C GLN A 87 -5.52 -4.46 -9.88
N LEU A 88 -6.14 -3.30 -10.14
CA LEU A 88 -5.93 -2.09 -9.34
C LEU A 88 -6.36 -2.30 -7.88
N SER A 89 -7.52 -2.90 -7.64
CA SER A 89 -8.01 -3.28 -6.32
C SER A 89 -7.01 -4.16 -5.56
N LYS A 90 -6.45 -5.17 -6.24
CA LYS A 90 -5.41 -6.02 -5.66
C LYS A 90 -4.16 -5.21 -5.31
N TRP A 91 -3.64 -4.39 -6.23
CA TRP A 91 -2.46 -3.55 -5.96
C TRP A 91 -2.67 -2.59 -4.79
N ILE A 92 -3.82 -1.93 -4.72
CA ILE A 92 -4.16 -1.02 -3.62
C ILE A 92 -4.17 -1.78 -2.29
N GLY A 93 -4.80 -2.95 -2.23
CA GLY A 93 -4.79 -3.81 -1.04
C GLY A 93 -3.37 -4.23 -0.63
N LEU A 94 -2.53 -4.62 -1.59
CA LEU A 94 -1.13 -4.99 -1.34
C LEU A 94 -0.25 -3.82 -0.88
N LEU A 95 -0.58 -2.59 -1.28
CA LEU A 95 0.11 -1.37 -0.84
C LEU A 95 -0.37 -0.90 0.55
N GLN A 96 -1.59 -1.27 0.94
CA GLN A 96 -2.22 -0.92 2.22
C GLN A 96 -2.78 -2.14 2.97
N PRO A 97 -1.95 -3.17 3.25
CA PRO A 97 -2.45 -4.44 3.80
C PRO A 97 -3.04 -4.28 5.20
N ASP A 98 -2.61 -3.28 5.96
CA ASP A 98 -3.05 -3.01 7.34
C ASP A 98 -4.37 -2.23 7.41
N ILE A 99 -5.01 -1.92 6.27
CA ILE A 99 -6.27 -1.16 6.22
C ILE A 99 -7.37 -2.10 5.72
N PRO A 100 -8.09 -2.83 6.60
CA PRO A 100 -9.14 -3.76 6.20
C PRO A 100 -10.20 -3.14 5.30
N TYR A 101 -10.50 -1.85 5.53
CA TYR A 101 -11.48 -1.10 4.75
C TYR A 101 -11.16 -1.06 3.25
N VAL A 102 -9.88 -1.05 2.86
CA VAL A 102 -9.45 -1.07 1.46
C VAL A 102 -9.92 -2.35 0.77
N TRP A 103 -9.74 -3.50 1.43
CA TRP A 103 -10.16 -4.79 0.91
C TRP A 103 -11.67 -4.89 0.82
N THR A 104 -12.39 -4.52 1.89
CA THR A 104 -13.85 -4.58 1.92
C THR A 104 -14.50 -3.64 0.92
N PHE A 105 -13.98 -2.42 0.75
CA PHE A 105 -14.50 -1.48 -0.22
C PHE A 105 -14.30 -1.97 -1.65
N ASN A 106 -13.11 -2.48 -1.99
CA ASN A 106 -12.84 -2.99 -3.34
C ASN A 106 -13.66 -4.25 -3.63
N ALA A 107 -13.78 -5.16 -2.66
CA ALA A 107 -14.64 -6.34 -2.76
C ALA A 107 -16.10 -5.94 -3.02
N TRP A 108 -16.62 -4.99 -2.25
CA TRP A 108 -17.97 -4.44 -2.44
C TRP A 108 -18.13 -3.77 -3.81
N ASN A 109 -17.16 -2.96 -4.24
CA ASN A 109 -17.24 -2.27 -5.52
C ASN A 109 -17.28 -3.25 -6.70
N LEU A 110 -16.47 -4.33 -6.68
CA LEU A 110 -16.53 -5.37 -7.71
C LEU A 110 -17.84 -6.16 -7.64
N ALA A 111 -18.23 -6.61 -6.44
CA ALA A 111 -19.37 -7.51 -6.29
C ALA A 111 -20.73 -6.82 -6.47
N TYR A 112 -20.85 -5.53 -6.15
CA TYR A 112 -22.11 -4.78 -6.23
C TYR A 112 -22.11 -3.75 -7.35
N ASN A 113 -21.15 -2.82 -7.37
CA ASN A 113 -21.22 -1.69 -8.31
C ASN A 113 -20.84 -2.09 -9.73
N VAL A 114 -19.82 -2.94 -9.90
CA VAL A 114 -19.36 -3.35 -11.21
C VAL A 114 -20.20 -4.49 -11.76
N SER A 115 -20.61 -5.46 -10.93
CA SER A 115 -21.37 -6.62 -11.39
C SER A 115 -22.65 -6.22 -12.12
N VAL A 116 -23.39 -5.24 -11.60
CA VAL A 116 -24.68 -4.78 -12.18
C VAL A 116 -24.57 -4.14 -13.55
N GLU A 117 -23.37 -3.69 -13.94
CA GLU A 117 -23.09 -3.13 -15.27
C GLU A 117 -23.09 -4.19 -16.38
N PHE A 118 -23.07 -5.49 -16.02
CA PHE A 118 -23.09 -6.60 -16.96
C PHE A 118 -24.50 -7.18 -17.10
N PRO A 119 -24.94 -7.57 -18.32
CA PRO A 119 -26.32 -7.94 -18.57
C PRO A 119 -26.69 -9.33 -18.04
N THR A 120 -25.76 -10.29 -18.07
CA THR A 120 -26.06 -11.68 -17.73
C THR A 120 -25.74 -12.01 -16.28
N GLY A 121 -26.47 -12.99 -15.72
CA GLY A 121 -26.20 -13.51 -14.38
C GLY A 121 -24.82 -14.18 -14.26
N GLU A 122 -24.33 -14.80 -15.34
CA GLU A 122 -23.02 -15.44 -15.38
C GLU A 122 -21.88 -14.43 -15.32
N GLU A 123 -21.95 -13.35 -16.11
CA GLU A 123 -20.97 -12.26 -16.05
C GLU A 123 -20.97 -11.57 -14.69
N ARG A 124 -22.17 -11.28 -14.15
CA ARG A 124 -22.34 -10.75 -12.78
C ARG A 124 -21.65 -11.63 -11.74
N TRP A 125 -21.86 -12.93 -11.83
CA TRP A 125 -21.27 -13.90 -10.90
C TRP A 125 -19.74 -13.86 -10.92
N ASN A 126 -19.11 -13.72 -12.10
CA ASN A 126 -17.66 -13.59 -12.21
C ASN A 126 -17.15 -12.38 -11.40
N TRP A 127 -17.82 -11.24 -11.47
CA TRP A 127 -17.45 -10.05 -10.69
C TRP A 127 -17.67 -10.21 -9.18
N ILE A 128 -18.78 -10.82 -8.78
CA ILE A 128 -19.06 -11.16 -7.38
C ILE A 128 -17.96 -12.06 -6.83
N TYR A 129 -17.61 -13.12 -7.57
CA TYR A 129 -16.58 -14.06 -7.19
C TYR A 129 -15.19 -13.40 -7.10
N LEU A 130 -14.86 -12.50 -8.02
CA LEU A 130 -13.62 -11.72 -7.97
C LEU A 130 -13.58 -10.78 -6.75
N GLY A 131 -14.71 -10.18 -6.37
CA GLY A 131 -14.82 -9.39 -5.13
C GLY A 131 -14.59 -10.26 -3.88
N ILE A 132 -15.19 -11.44 -3.82
CA ILE A 132 -14.99 -12.39 -2.71
C ILE A 132 -13.52 -12.83 -2.61
N LYS A 133 -12.85 -13.06 -3.74
CA LYS A 133 -11.42 -13.43 -3.80
C LYS A 133 -10.45 -12.38 -3.26
N LEU A 134 -10.89 -11.13 -3.06
CA LEU A 134 -10.07 -10.09 -2.45
C LEU A 134 -10.03 -10.17 -0.92
N LEU A 135 -10.92 -10.96 -0.30
CA LEU A 135 -11.02 -11.13 1.15
C LEU A 135 -10.29 -12.40 1.61
#